data_AF-A0A7J4N816-F1
#
_entry.id   AF-A0A7J4N816-F1
#
_cell.length_a   1.000
_cell.length_b   1.000
_cell.length_c   1.000
_cell.angle_alpha   90.00
_cell.angle_beta   90.00
_cell.angle_gamma   90.00
#
_symmetry.space_group_name_H-M   'P 1'
#
loop_
_entity.id
_entity.type
_entity.pdbx_description
1 polymer ?
#
loop_
_entity_poly.entity_id
_entity_poly.type
_entity_poly.pdbx_seq_one_letter_code
_entity_poly.pdbx_strand_id
1 'polypeptide(L)' 'LIKRVVEDLPALYPFNEGAVDRMNQAVHGNPRQLLKLADHVIESAAKIRAVQVDEDFVESALSSFQGVQPGSAVPLH' A
#
# COMPACT_ATOMS: atom_id res chain seq x y z
N LEU A 1 -15.41 27.88 -12.11
CA LEU A 1 -15.48 27.06 -10.88
C LEU A 1 -14.63 25.82 -11.10
N ILE A 2 -13.51 25.68 -10.39
CA ILE A 2 -12.73 24.43 -10.37
C ILE A 2 -13.51 23.49 -9.43
N LYS A 3 -14.26 22.52 -9.98
CA LYS A 3 -14.91 21.46 -9.20
C LYS A 3 -13.84 20.81 -8.32
N ARG A 4 -14.02 20.84 -7.00
CA ARG A 4 -13.14 20.13 -6.07
C ARG A 4 -13.24 18.64 -6.41
N VAL A 5 -12.16 18.07 -6.92
CA VAL A 5 -12.00 16.63 -7.25
C VAL A 5 -12.19 15.72 -6.01
N VAL A 6 -12.36 16.31 -4.82
CA VAL A 6 -12.27 15.67 -3.51
C VAL A 6 -13.64 15.19 -2.99
N GLU A 7 -14.77 15.61 -3.58
CA GLU A 7 -16.08 15.41 -2.94
C GLU A 7 -16.68 14.00 -3.09
N ASP A 8 -16.14 13.13 -3.96
CA ASP A 8 -16.67 11.77 -4.20
C ASP A 8 -15.57 10.68 -4.24
N LEU A 9 -14.44 10.88 -3.54
CA LEU A 9 -13.41 9.85 -3.50
C LEU A 9 -13.81 8.71 -2.54
N PRO A 10 -13.59 7.44 -2.94
CA PRO A 10 -13.88 6.31 -2.06
C PRO A 10 -13.03 6.37 -0.79
N ALA A 11 -13.53 5.80 0.31
CA ALA A 11 -12.87 5.85 1.62
C ALA A 11 -11.44 5.28 1.60
N LEU A 12 -11.16 4.35 0.70
CA LEU A 12 -9.86 3.71 0.54
C LEU A 12 -8.96 4.41 -0.48
N TYR A 13 -9.40 5.50 -1.11
CA TYR A 13 -8.62 6.21 -2.14
C TYR A 13 -7.20 6.54 -1.62
N PRO A 14 -6.15 6.24 -2.40
CA PRO A 14 -6.15 5.83 -3.82
C PRO A 14 -6.29 4.31 -4.07
N PHE A 15 -6.47 3.50 -3.04
CA PHE A 15 -6.58 2.04 -3.14
C PHE A 15 -8.00 1.57 -3.43
N ASN A 16 -8.13 0.47 -4.17
CA ASN A 16 -9.34 -0.35 -4.14
C ASN A 16 -9.27 -1.39 -3.00
N GLU A 17 -10.38 -2.08 -2.73
CA GLU A 17 -10.44 -3.12 -1.68
C GLU A 17 -9.41 -4.24 -1.92
N GLY A 18 -9.29 -4.69 -3.16
CA GLY A 18 -8.33 -5.70 -3.58
C GLY A 18 -6.88 -5.38 -3.24
N ALA A 19 -6.45 -4.15 -3.51
CA ALA A 19 -5.12 -3.66 -3.18
C ALA A 19 -4.87 -3.71 -1.67
N VAL A 20 -5.86 -3.32 -0.86
CA VAL A 20 -5.77 -3.37 0.61
C VAL A 20 -5.63 -4.81 1.08
N ASP A 21 -6.46 -5.73 0.56
CA ASP A 21 -6.39 -7.14 0.89
C ASP A 21 -5.03 -7.75 0.50
N ARG A 22 -4.53 -7.44 -0.69
CA ARG A 22 -3.24 -7.93 -1.18
C ARG A 22 -2.08 -7.42 -0.32
N MET A 23 -2.09 -6.15 0.05
CA MET A 23 -1.09 -5.57 0.95
C MET A 23 -1.15 -6.22 2.34
N ASN A 24 -2.35 -6.43 2.89
CA ASN A 24 -2.54 -7.06 4.19
C ASN A 24 -2.02 -8.51 4.21
N GLN A 25 -2.26 -9.27 3.13
CA GLN A 25 -1.70 -10.61 2.94
C GLN A 25 -0.17 -10.56 2.85
N ALA A 26 0.39 -9.64 2.06
CA ALA A 26 1.84 -9.53 1.86
C ALA A 26 2.63 -9.26 3.16
N VAL A 27 2.01 -8.58 4.12
CA VAL A 27 2.62 -8.25 5.42
C VAL A 27 2.11 -9.13 6.57
N HIS A 28 1.34 -10.19 6.25
CA HIS A 28 0.82 -11.17 7.21
C HIS A 28 0.03 -10.51 8.37
N GLY A 29 -0.76 -9.48 8.06
CA GLY A 29 -1.55 -8.76 9.07
C GLY A 29 -0.73 -7.86 10.00
N ASN A 30 0.56 -7.64 9.77
CA ASN A 30 1.38 -6.74 10.59
C ASN A 30 1.05 -5.27 10.27
N PRO A 31 0.41 -4.49 11.18
CA PRO A 31 -0.06 -3.14 10.85
C PRO A 31 1.08 -2.15 10.56
N ARG A 32 2.23 -2.31 11.22
CA ARG A 32 3.39 -1.43 11.01
C ARG A 32 4.00 -1.66 9.64
N GLN A 33 4.10 -2.91 9.20
CA GLN A 33 4.59 -3.25 7.87
C GLN A 33 3.58 -2.88 6.79
N LEU A 34 2.28 -3.04 7.07
CA LEU A 34 1.21 -2.60 6.18
C LEU A 34 1.32 -1.11 5.84
N LEU A 35 1.49 -0.25 6.85
CA LEU A 35 1.62 1.19 6.64
C LEU A 35 2.88 1.56 5.85
N LYS A 36 4.01 0.86 6.09
CA LYS A 36 5.24 1.04 5.30
C LYS A 36 5.05 0.63 3.85
N LEU A 37 4.36 -0.49 3.62
CA LEU A 37 4.05 -0.96 2.27
C LEU A 37 3.14 0.02 1.56
N ALA A 38 2.09 0.51 2.23
CA ALA A 38 1.17 1.49 1.67
C ALA A 38 1.90 2.78 1.24
N ASP A 39 2.80 3.29 2.08
CA ASP A 39 3.64 4.46 1.77
C ASP A 39 4.50 4.22 0.50
N HIS A 40 5.22 3.10 0.44
CA HIS A 40 6.02 2.71 -0.72
C HIS A 40 5.19 2.57 -2.01
N VAL A 41 3.99 2.00 -1.90
CA VAL A 41 3.06 1.84 -3.03
C VAL A 41 2.55 3.20 -3.52
N ILE A 42 2.21 4.11 -2.61
CA ILE A 42 1.80 5.48 -2.96
C ILE A 42 2.93 6.23 -3.67
N GLU A 43 4.17 6.14 -3.15
CA GLU A 43 5.33 6.76 -3.80
C GLU A 43 5.55 6.21 -5.22
N SER A 44 5.39 4.90 -5.39
CA SER A 44 5.52 4.24 -6.68
C SER A 44 4.43 4.68 -7.67
N ALA A 45 3.18 4.77 -7.19
CA ALA A 45 2.04 5.23 -7.98
C ALA A 45 2.21 6.71 -8.41
N ALA A 46 2.70 7.56 -7.52
CA ALA A 46 2.93 8.97 -7.78
C ALA A 46 3.97 9.21 -8.89
N LYS A 47 5.04 8.40 -8.94
CA LYS A 47 6.09 8.50 -9.99
C LYS A 47 5.54 8.32 -11.39
N ILE A 48 4.55 7.44 -11.57
CA ILE A 48 3.91 7.18 -12.86
C ILE A 48 2.60 7.94 -13.05
N ARG A 49 2.20 8.76 -12.07
CA ARG A 49 0.93 9.50 -12.04
C ARG A 49 -0.29 8.58 -12.13
N ALA A 50 -0.22 7.41 -11.50
CA ALA A 50 -1.37 6.53 -11.39
C ALA A 50 -2.43 7.19 -10.50
N VAL A 51 -3.70 7.12 -10.95
CA VAL A 51 -4.85 7.72 -10.25
C VAL A 51 -5.46 6.75 -9.24
N GLN A 52 -5.30 5.44 -9.47
CA GLN A 52 -5.82 4.38 -8.61
C GLN A 52 -4.78 3.27 -8.48
N VAL A 53 -4.79 2.60 -7.33
CA VAL A 53 -3.94 1.45 -7.00
C VAL A 53 -4.83 0.22 -6.85
N ASP A 54 -4.56 -0.79 -7.68
CA ASP A 54 -5.18 -2.11 -7.67
C ASP A 54 -4.21 -3.21 -7.23
N GLU A 55 -4.69 -4.45 -7.21
CA GLU A 55 -3.95 -5.65 -6.81
C GLU A 55 -2.68 -5.87 -7.65
N ASP A 56 -2.79 -5.69 -8.97
CA ASP A 56 -1.69 -5.88 -9.93
C ASP A 56 -0.59 -4.84 -9.71
N PHE A 57 -0.98 -3.60 -9.43
CA PHE A 57 -0.02 -2.55 -9.07
C PHE A 57 0.71 -2.87 -7.77
N VAL A 58 -0.02 -3.32 -6.75
CA VAL A 58 0.58 -3.76 -5.48
C VAL A 58 1.57 -4.90 -5.71
N GLU A 59 1.22 -5.91 -6.51
CA GLU A 59 2.11 -7.03 -6.84
C GLU A 59 3.42 -6.55 -7.47
N SER A 60 3.32 -5.62 -8.41
CA SER A 60 4.47 -5.01 -9.08
C SER A 60 5.35 -4.24 -8.09
N ALA A 61 4.75 -3.51 -7.16
CA ALA A 61 5.46 -2.73 -6.15
C ALA A 61 6.15 -3.63 -5.10
N LEU A 62 5.57 -4.79 -4.76
CA LEU A 62 6.12 -5.74 -3.78
C LEU A 62 7.53 -6.21 -4.15
N SER A 63 7.82 -6.39 -5.43
CA SER A 63 9.15 -6.80 -5.92
C SER A 63 10.27 -5.84 -5.53
N SER A 64 9.94 -4.58 -5.21
CA SER A 64 10.88 -3.53 -4.81
C SER A 64 10.81 -3.17 -3.32
N PHE A 65 9.87 -3.76 -2.57
CA PHE A 65 9.63 -3.43 -1.18
C PHE A 65 10.56 -4.22 -0.25
N GLN A 66 11.53 -3.53 0.35
CA GLN A 66 12.51 -4.14 1.26
C GLN A 66 12.03 -4.26 2.73
N GLY A 67 10.74 -4.05 3.00
CA GLY A 67 10.20 -4.01 4.38
C GLY A 67 10.11 -5.36 5.09
N VAL A 68 10.21 -6.48 4.36
CA VAL A 68 10.24 -7.82 4.95
C VAL A 68 11.68 -8.18 5.33
N GLN A 69 12.12 -7.76 6.52
CA GLN A 69 13.28 -8.40 7.14
C GLN A 69 12.84 -9.74 7.75
N PRO A 70 13.34 -10.89 7.30
CA PRO A 70 13.20 -12.13 8.05
C PRO A 70 14.12 -12.02 9.28
N GLY A 71 13.59 -11.83 10.48
CA GLY A 71 14.39 -12.03 11.70
C GLY A 71 14.19 -11.14 12.92
N SER A 72 13.18 -10.27 13.02
CA SER A 72 12.87 -9.65 14.32
C SER A 72 11.95 -10.55 15.16
N ALA A 73 12.45 -11.73 15.51
CA ALA A 73 12.01 -12.42 16.71
C ALA A 73 12.62 -11.66 17.89
N VAL A 74 11.82 -10.82 18.56
CA VAL A 74 12.22 -10.17 19.80
C VAL A 74 12.32 -11.28 20.86
N PRO A 75 13.49 -11.55 21.47
CA PRO A 75 13.56 -12.44 22.62
C PRO A 75 12.86 -11.73 23.79
N LEU A 76 11.86 -12.39 24.37
CA LEU A 76 11.30 -11.99 25.66
C LEU A 76 12.37 -12.27 26.72
N HIS A 77 12.88 -11.19 27.34
CA HIS A 77 13.66 -11.25 28.58
C HIS A 77 12.73 -11.22 29.78
#